data_AF-A0A2T4S4U0-F1
#
_entry.id   AF-A0A2T4S4U0-F1
#
_cell.length_a   1.000
_cell.length_b   1.000
_cell.length_c   1.000
_cell.angle_alpha   90.00
_cell.angle_beta   90.00
_cell.angle_gamma   90.00
#
_symmetry.space_group_name_H-M   'P 1'
#
loop_
_entity.id
_entity.type
_entity.pdbx_description
1 polymer ?
#
loop_
_entity_poly.entity_id
_entity_poly.type
_entity_poly.pdbx_seq_one_letter_code
_entity_poly.pdbx_strand_id
1 'polypeptide(L)'
;ASMLLDYNHIFVHPISLMKRWPTHPSNPNKGYVGHFLMIKPGAHQTIFPNAFVPYLKQYDTRIKDGTGKSLAELERIIDAGQPVLIYHTVLGQKPQRRTFRVDDTRKEWVSNIHITLLIGYDQNNYFYIDPLWAQFGRKLYVPALIPSRY
;
A
#
# COMPACT_ATOMS: atom_id res chain seq x y z
N ALA A 1 6.19 -1.23 -0.41
CA ALA A 1 7.01 -1.13 -1.65
C ALA A 1 8.47 -1.50 -1.42
N SER A 2 9.22 -0.82 -0.53
CA SER A 2 10.63 -1.19 -0.25
C SER A 2 10.82 -2.68 0.07
N MET A 3 10.00 -3.24 0.98
CA MET A 3 10.02 -4.67 1.31
C MET A 3 9.70 -5.60 0.12
N LEU A 4 8.81 -5.18 -0.79
CA LEU A 4 8.47 -5.95 -1.99
C LEU A 4 9.66 -5.99 -2.97
N LEU A 5 10.33 -4.86 -3.15
CA LEU A 5 11.52 -4.75 -4.00
C LEU A 5 12.68 -5.55 -3.39
N ASP A 6 12.86 -5.45 -2.07
CA ASP A 6 13.89 -6.19 -1.32
C ASP A 6 13.71 -7.71 -1.46
N TYR A 7 12.48 -8.21 -1.32
CA TYR A 7 12.14 -9.61 -1.59
C TYR A 7 12.55 -10.06 -3.00
N ASN A 8 12.49 -9.14 -3.97
CA ASN A 8 12.87 -9.37 -5.36
C ASN A 8 14.34 -8.99 -5.64
N HIS A 9 15.19 -8.93 -4.61
CA HIS A 9 16.62 -8.61 -4.66
C HIS A 9 16.96 -7.19 -5.17
N ILE A 10 16.02 -6.26 -5.02
CA ILE A 10 16.17 -4.84 -5.41
C ILE A 10 16.14 -3.99 -4.14
N PHE A 11 17.32 -3.77 -3.57
CA PHE A 11 17.47 -3.04 -2.31
C PHE A 11 17.23 -1.54 -2.52
N VAL A 12 16.09 -1.02 -2.03
CA VAL A 12 15.81 0.42 -2.03
C VAL A 12 15.31 0.84 -0.66
N HIS A 13 16.03 1.77 -0.03
CA HIS A 13 15.63 2.31 1.26
C HIS A 13 14.25 3.02 1.17
N PRO A 14 13.33 2.84 2.14
CA PRO A 14 11.99 3.42 2.09
C PRO A 14 11.98 4.95 1.90
N ILE A 15 12.86 5.67 2.61
CA ILE A 15 12.98 7.13 2.46
C ILE A 15 13.39 7.51 1.03
N SER A 16 14.24 6.72 0.38
CA SER A 16 14.68 6.97 -1.00
C SER A 16 13.54 6.78 -2.01
N LEU A 17 12.58 5.89 -1.72
CA LEU A 17 11.35 5.79 -2.50
C LEU A 17 10.46 7.03 -2.29
N MET A 18 10.24 7.43 -1.04
CA MET A 18 9.33 8.54 -0.70
C MET A 18 9.85 9.92 -1.12
N LYS A 19 11.17 10.10 -1.22
CA LYS A 19 11.76 11.36 -1.73
C LYS A 19 11.59 11.54 -3.24
N ARG A 20 11.34 10.47 -3.99
CA ARG A 20 11.39 10.46 -5.47
C ARG A 20 10.09 10.06 -6.14
N TRP A 21 9.07 9.64 -5.39
CA TRP A 21 7.78 9.33 -5.97
C TRP A 21 7.13 10.58 -6.59
N PRO A 22 6.23 10.43 -7.57
CA PRO A 22 5.47 11.57 -8.06
C PRO A 22 4.63 12.14 -6.92
N THR A 23 4.48 13.47 -6.88
CA THR A 23 3.64 14.18 -5.91
C THR A 23 2.54 14.96 -6.63
N HIS A 24 1.37 15.09 -6.02
CA HIS A 24 0.29 15.93 -6.55
C HIS A 24 -0.34 16.77 -5.43
N PRO A 25 -0.79 18.02 -5.68
CA PRO A 25 -1.41 18.85 -4.66
C PRO A 25 -2.67 18.25 -4.00
N SER A 26 -3.45 17.48 -4.77
CA SER A 26 -4.79 17.00 -4.36
C SER A 26 -5.25 15.67 -4.96
N ASN A 27 -4.50 15.05 -5.89
CA ASN A 27 -4.99 13.89 -6.66
C ASN A 27 -4.06 12.68 -6.50
N PRO A 28 -4.39 11.71 -5.61
CA PRO A 28 -3.59 10.51 -5.39
C PRO A 28 -3.42 9.61 -6.62
N ASN A 29 -4.26 9.74 -7.66
CA ASN A 29 -4.07 9.01 -8.92
C ASN A 29 -2.96 9.59 -9.80
N LYS A 30 -2.48 10.80 -9.51
CA LYS A 30 -1.41 11.50 -10.25
C LYS A 30 -0.09 11.55 -9.47
N GLY A 31 -0.14 11.38 -8.15
CA GLY A 31 1.04 11.36 -7.28
C GLY A 31 0.66 11.39 -5.81
N TYR A 32 1.63 11.20 -4.92
CA TYR A 32 1.42 11.29 -3.48
C TYR A 32 0.92 12.68 -3.08
N VAL A 33 -0.16 12.71 -2.30
CA VAL A 33 -0.76 13.95 -1.79
C VAL A 33 -0.35 14.19 -0.36
N GLY A 34 0.20 15.37 -0.06
CA GLY A 34 0.68 15.72 1.27
C GLY A 34 2.18 15.45 1.44
N HIS A 35 2.63 15.33 2.68
CA HIS A 35 4.04 15.07 3.00
C HIS A 35 4.14 13.80 3.83
N PHE A 36 5.05 12.87 3.50
CA PHE A 36 5.17 11.58 4.20
C PHE A 36 5.55 11.66 5.70
N LEU A 37 5.82 12.87 6.22
CA LEU A 37 6.13 13.15 7.63
C LEU A 37 5.10 14.05 8.31
N MET A 38 4.17 14.64 7.57
CA MET A 38 3.21 15.61 8.11
C MET A 38 1.82 15.31 7.61
N ILE A 39 0.82 15.40 8.49
CA ILE A 39 -0.58 15.22 8.13
C ILE A 39 -1.06 16.47 7.39
N LYS A 40 -1.73 16.29 6.25
CA LYS A 40 -2.42 17.35 5.51
C LYS A 40 -3.93 17.22 5.74
N PRO A 41 -4.53 18.02 6.63
CA PRO A 41 -5.97 17.96 6.91
C PRO A 41 -6.80 18.18 5.64
N GLY A 42 -7.89 17.44 5.48
CA GLY A 42 -8.82 17.58 4.36
C GLY A 42 -8.32 17.05 3.01
N ALA A 43 -7.09 16.53 2.94
CA ALA A 43 -6.57 15.84 1.76
C ALA A 43 -6.61 14.32 1.96
N HIS A 44 -6.85 13.58 0.88
CA HIS A 44 -6.65 12.13 0.91
C HIS A 44 -5.15 11.85 0.77
N GLN A 45 -4.45 11.81 1.91
CA GLN A 45 -3.00 11.70 1.96
C GLN A 45 -2.53 10.28 1.65
N THR A 46 -2.38 10.01 0.36
CA THR A 46 -1.94 8.71 -0.17
C THR A 46 -1.41 8.87 -1.59
N ILE A 47 -0.96 7.76 -2.17
CA ILE A 47 -0.70 7.59 -3.60
C ILE A 47 -1.42 6.32 -4.06
N PHE A 48 -2.16 6.40 -5.17
CA PHE A 48 -2.90 5.27 -5.73
C PHE A 48 -2.10 4.51 -6.80
N PRO A 49 -2.47 3.26 -7.11
CA PRO A 49 -1.77 2.41 -8.08
C PRO A 49 -1.48 3.09 -9.42
N ASN A 50 -2.43 3.89 -9.93
CA ASN A 50 -2.28 4.64 -11.20
C ASN A 50 -1.00 5.50 -11.27
N ALA A 51 -0.58 6.11 -10.15
CA ALA A 51 0.66 6.87 -10.07
C ALA A 51 1.81 6.02 -9.52
N PHE A 52 1.52 5.10 -8.60
CA PHE A 52 2.56 4.38 -7.87
C PHE A 52 3.21 3.26 -8.67
N VAL A 53 2.42 2.50 -9.44
CA VAL A 53 2.93 1.39 -10.26
C VAL A 53 3.91 1.89 -11.34
N PRO A 54 3.60 2.93 -12.13
CA PRO A 54 4.58 3.48 -13.08
C PRO A 54 5.88 3.95 -12.42
N TYR A 55 5.79 4.51 -11.23
CA TYR A 55 6.98 4.89 -10.46
C TYR A 55 7.80 3.67 -10.01
N LEU A 56 7.16 2.63 -9.47
CA LEU A 56 7.84 1.40 -9.05
C LEU A 56 8.46 0.65 -10.23
N LYS A 57 7.87 0.75 -11.43
CA LYS A 57 8.42 0.16 -12.65
C LYS A 57 9.79 0.71 -13.06
N GLN A 58 10.19 1.88 -12.55
CA GLN A 58 11.55 2.40 -12.72
C GLN A 58 12.60 1.55 -11.97
N TYR A 59 12.17 0.81 -10.95
CA TYR A 59 13.02 -0.09 -10.16
C TYR A 59 12.88 -1.54 -10.63
N ASP A 60 11.66 -1.97 -10.95
CA ASP A 60 11.39 -3.32 -11.46
C ASP A 60 10.24 -3.32 -12.47
N THR A 61 10.55 -3.61 -13.74
CA THR A 61 9.57 -3.64 -14.84
C THR A 61 8.50 -4.71 -14.68
N ARG A 62 8.73 -5.73 -13.83
CA ARG A 62 7.78 -6.83 -13.54
C ARG A 62 6.63 -6.40 -12.64
N ILE A 63 6.70 -5.22 -12.01
CA ILE A 63 5.62 -4.71 -11.16
C ILE A 63 4.34 -4.52 -12.01
N LYS A 64 3.22 -5.07 -11.53
CA LYS A 64 1.92 -4.99 -12.19
C LYS A 64 0.89 -4.31 -11.27
N ASP A 65 -0.04 -3.59 -11.88
CA ASP A 65 -1.23 -3.12 -11.19
C ASP A 65 -2.22 -4.28 -11.07
N GLY A 66 -2.54 -4.66 -9.83
CA GLY A 66 -3.50 -5.72 -9.51
C GLY A 66 -4.85 -5.19 -9.03
N THR A 67 -5.15 -3.90 -9.23
CA THR A 67 -6.41 -3.30 -8.77
C THR A 67 -7.61 -4.06 -9.34
N GLY A 68 -8.53 -4.45 -8.45
CA GLY A 68 -9.74 -5.20 -8.82
C GLY A 68 -9.61 -6.72 -8.74
N LYS A 69 -8.41 -7.27 -8.46
CA LYS A 69 -8.24 -8.71 -8.22
C LYS A 69 -8.98 -9.17 -6.96
N SER A 70 -9.55 -10.37 -7.05
CA SER A 70 -10.14 -11.09 -5.91
C SER A 70 -9.05 -11.66 -5.00
N LEU A 71 -9.41 -11.96 -3.74
CA LEU A 71 -8.49 -12.60 -2.80
C LEU A 71 -7.96 -13.94 -3.33
N ALA A 72 -8.80 -14.77 -3.96
CA ALA A 72 -8.39 -16.03 -4.58
C ALA A 72 -7.36 -15.85 -5.73
N GLU A 73 -7.38 -14.72 -6.44
CA GLU A 73 -6.33 -14.40 -7.40
C GLU A 73 -5.03 -13.95 -6.72
N LEU A 74 -5.12 -13.28 -5.56
CA LEU A 74 -3.94 -12.92 -4.78
C LEU A 74 -3.28 -14.16 -4.17
N GLU A 75 -4.07 -15.10 -3.67
CA GLU A 75 -3.62 -16.41 -3.19
C GLU A 75 -2.75 -17.12 -4.22
N ARG A 76 -3.18 -17.18 -5.49
CA ARG A 76 -2.37 -17.76 -6.57
C ARG A 76 -1.02 -17.05 -6.80
N ILE A 77 -0.95 -15.74 -6.51
CA ILE A 77 0.30 -14.98 -6.59
C ILE A 77 1.20 -15.31 -5.40
N ILE A 78 0.61 -15.47 -4.20
CA ILE A 78 1.31 -15.94 -3.00
C ILE A 78 1.84 -17.37 -3.21
N ASP A 79 1.04 -18.28 -3.76
CA ASP A 79 1.42 -19.67 -4.08
C ASP A 79 2.58 -19.74 -5.07
N ALA A 80 2.64 -18.77 -5.99
CA ALA A 80 3.76 -18.59 -6.92
C ALA A 80 5.01 -17.97 -6.25
N GLY A 81 4.98 -17.77 -4.94
CA GLY A 81 6.09 -17.25 -4.16
C GLY A 81 6.30 -15.75 -4.29
N GLN A 82 5.27 -14.96 -4.64
CA GLN A 82 5.42 -13.50 -4.76
C GLN A 82 4.51 -12.76 -3.78
N PRO A 83 5.03 -11.89 -2.90
CA PRO A 83 4.18 -11.09 -2.04
C PRO A 83 3.46 -9.97 -2.80
N VAL A 84 2.35 -9.50 -2.25
CA VAL A 84 1.47 -8.50 -2.90
C VAL A 84 1.37 -7.25 -2.03
N LEU A 85 1.62 -6.09 -2.63
CA LEU A 85 1.30 -4.81 -1.99
C LEU A 85 -0.21 -4.55 -2.11
N ILE A 86 -0.91 -4.45 -0.99
CA ILE A 86 -2.37 -4.32 -0.95
C ILE A 86 -2.82 -3.03 -0.27
N TYR A 87 -3.90 -2.46 -0.79
CA TYR A 87 -4.62 -1.35 -0.18
C TYR A 87 -5.86 -1.92 0.51
N HIS A 88 -5.94 -1.79 1.83
CA HIS A 88 -7.06 -2.30 2.63
C HIS A 88 -7.41 -1.32 3.74
N THR A 89 -8.49 -1.55 4.48
CA THR A 89 -8.83 -0.69 5.62
C THR A 89 -7.91 -0.97 6.82
N VAL A 90 -7.55 0.07 7.57
CA VAL A 90 -6.72 -0.05 8.78
C VAL A 90 -7.31 -1.12 9.70
N LEU A 91 -6.54 -2.16 10.02
CA LEU A 91 -6.91 -3.25 10.95
C LEU A 91 -8.26 -3.92 10.64
N GLY A 92 -8.62 -4.05 9.36
CA GLY A 92 -9.88 -4.69 8.96
C GLY A 92 -11.14 -3.91 9.39
N GLN A 93 -11.00 -2.63 9.73
CA GLN A 93 -12.13 -1.78 10.09
C GLN A 93 -13.09 -1.60 8.90
N LYS A 94 -14.35 -1.25 9.19
CA LYS A 94 -15.32 -0.90 8.13
C LYS A 94 -14.81 0.30 7.31
N PRO A 95 -15.06 0.33 5.99
CA PRO A 95 -14.64 1.44 5.14
C PRO A 95 -15.37 2.74 5.53
N GLN A 96 -14.59 3.79 5.83
CA GLN A 96 -15.11 5.12 6.13
C GLN A 96 -14.99 6.01 4.91
N ARG A 97 -16.13 6.40 4.32
CA ARG A 97 -16.17 7.25 3.14
C ARG A 97 -16.11 8.73 3.53
N ARG A 98 -15.30 9.50 2.81
CA ARG A 98 -15.21 10.96 2.94
C ARG A 98 -15.08 11.59 1.57
N THR A 99 -15.60 12.82 1.44
CA THR A 99 -15.48 13.61 0.22
C THR A 99 -14.21 14.46 0.28
N PHE A 100 -13.35 14.32 -0.73
CA PHE A 100 -12.11 15.06 -0.88
C PHE A 100 -12.18 15.97 -2.09
N ARG A 101 -11.50 17.12 -2.02
CA ARG A 101 -11.25 17.96 -3.20
C ARG A 101 -10.11 17.35 -4.00
N VAL A 102 -10.38 17.05 -5.27
CA VAL A 102 -9.47 16.34 -6.18
C VAL A 102 -9.45 17.09 -7.50
N ASP A 103 -8.31 17.70 -7.82
CA ASP A 103 -8.22 18.72 -8.87
C ASP A 103 -9.31 19.79 -8.66
N ASP A 104 -10.12 20.07 -9.68
CA ASP A 104 -11.25 21.01 -9.65
C ASP A 104 -12.58 20.35 -9.27
N THR A 105 -12.56 19.07 -8.88
CA THR A 105 -13.75 18.27 -8.57
C THR A 105 -13.79 17.81 -7.12
N ARG A 106 -14.90 17.19 -6.72
CA ARG A 106 -15.03 16.47 -5.45
C ARG A 106 -15.23 14.99 -5.72
N LYS A 107 -14.51 14.14 -5.00
CA LYS A 107 -14.66 12.68 -5.08
C LYS A 107 -14.82 12.09 -3.71
N GLU A 108 -15.70 11.11 -3.60
CA GLU A 108 -15.85 10.30 -2.40
C GLU A 108 -14.90 9.10 -2.46
N TRP A 109 -14.10 8.94 -1.41
CA TRP A 109 -13.16 7.83 -1.27
C TRP A 109 -13.17 7.26 0.14
N VAL A 110 -12.72 6.01 0.27
CA VAL A 110 -12.45 5.39 1.57
C VAL A 110 -11.23 6.07 2.19
N SER A 111 -11.41 6.70 3.34
CA SER A 111 -10.44 7.55 4.02
C SER A 111 -9.51 6.80 4.96
N ASN A 112 -9.94 5.66 5.49
CA ASN A 112 -9.18 4.83 6.42
C ASN A 112 -8.43 3.69 5.71
N ILE A 113 -7.89 3.95 4.52
CA ILE A 113 -7.05 2.99 3.81
C ILE A 113 -5.63 2.95 4.37
N HIS A 114 -5.02 1.77 4.33
CA HIS A 114 -3.66 1.47 4.70
C HIS A 114 -3.02 0.59 3.63
N ILE A 115 -1.70 0.70 3.50
CA ILE A 115 -0.94 -0.08 2.52
C ILE A 115 -0.02 -1.04 3.26
N THR A 116 -0.23 -2.34 3.06
CA THR A 116 0.54 -3.41 3.70
C THR A 116 1.06 -4.40 2.66
N LEU A 117 1.98 -5.26 3.07
CA LEU A 117 2.51 -6.33 2.21
C LEU A 117 1.86 -7.66 2.63
N LEU A 118 0.99 -8.20 1.79
CA LEU A 118 0.46 -9.56 1.93
C LEU A 118 1.57 -10.55 1.58
N ILE A 119 1.84 -11.48 2.49
CA ILE A 119 2.96 -12.44 2.37
C ILE A 119 2.52 -13.90 2.46
N GLY A 120 1.28 -14.17 2.87
CA GLY A 120 0.83 -15.51 3.17
C GLY A 120 -0.66 -15.54 3.49
N TYR A 121 -1.21 -16.75 3.49
CA TYR A 121 -2.55 -17.02 3.98
C TYR A 121 -2.63 -18.48 4.46
N ASP A 122 -3.67 -18.78 5.23
CA ASP A 122 -4.10 -20.13 5.57
C ASP A 122 -5.62 -20.28 5.34
N GLN A 123 -6.22 -21.39 5.76
CA GLN A 123 -7.65 -21.65 5.59
C GLN A 123 -8.57 -20.57 6.20
N ASN A 124 -8.09 -19.81 7.17
CA ASN A 124 -8.87 -18.88 7.97
C ASN A 124 -8.37 -17.43 7.92
N ASN A 125 -7.12 -17.21 7.49
CA ASN A 125 -6.37 -16.00 7.79
C ASN A 125 -5.49 -15.53 6.62
N TYR A 126 -5.29 -14.20 6.52
CA TYR A 126 -4.25 -13.60 5.69
C TYR A 126 -3.16 -12.96 6.57
N PHE A 127 -1.90 -13.10 6.14
CA PHE A 127 -0.72 -12.61 6.86
C PHE A 127 -0.10 -11.42 6.14
N TYR A 128 0.01 -10.31 6.87
CA TYR A 128 0.52 -9.05 6.36
C TYR A 128 1.75 -8.58 7.14
N ILE A 129 2.72 -7.98 6.43
CA ILE A 129 3.73 -7.13 7.02
C ILE A 129 3.26 -5.68 6.91
N ASP A 130 2.96 -5.09 8.05
CA ASP A 130 2.57 -3.69 8.12
C ASP A 130 3.81 -2.81 8.39
N PRO A 131 4.11 -1.83 7.52
CA PRO A 131 5.28 -0.96 7.66
C PRO A 131 5.25 -0.13 8.96
N LEU A 132 4.10 0.05 9.60
CA LEU A 132 3.99 0.69 10.92
C LEU A 132 4.62 -0.14 12.03
N TRP A 133 4.92 -1.43 11.85
CA TRP A 133 5.66 -2.21 12.86
C TRP A 133 7.17 -2.09 12.69
N ALA A 134 7.65 -1.75 11.49
CA ALA A 134 9.07 -1.55 11.22
C ALA A 134 9.67 -0.37 12.01
N GLN A 135 8.84 0.58 12.46
CA GLN A 135 9.26 1.69 13.32
C GLN A 135 9.46 1.30 14.80
N PHE A 136 8.95 0.13 15.24
CA PHE A 136 9.02 -0.31 16.65
C PHE A 136 10.09 -1.37 16.94
N GLY A 137 10.84 -1.84 15.94
CA GLY A 137 12.01 -2.68 16.18
C GLY A 137 12.47 -3.45 14.96
N ARG A 138 13.75 -3.26 14.55
CA ARG A 138 14.43 -3.96 13.45
C ARG A 138 14.58 -5.49 13.62
N LYS A 139 13.90 -6.13 14.58
CA LYS A 139 14.10 -7.53 14.96
C LYS A 139 12.83 -8.36 15.14
N LEU A 140 11.64 -7.81 14.86
CA LEU A 140 10.41 -8.56 15.03
C LEU A 140 9.47 -8.34 13.84
N TYR A 141 9.50 -9.28 12.89
CA TYR A 141 8.41 -9.48 11.95
C TYR A 141 7.27 -10.13 12.72
N VAL A 142 6.39 -9.31 13.29
CA VAL A 142 5.17 -9.82 13.92
C VAL A 142 4.16 -9.99 12.78
N PRO A 143 3.85 -11.23 12.31
CA PRO A 143 2.67 -11.41 11.48
C PRO A 143 1.49 -10.84 12.27
N ALA A 144 0.67 -10.00 11.62
CA ALA A 144 -0.44 -9.30 12.26
C ALA A 144 -1.13 -10.20 13.31
N LEU A 145 -1.00 -9.85 14.60
CA LEU A 145 -1.56 -10.62 15.73
C LEU A 145 -3.09 -10.69 15.72
N ILE A 146 -3.73 -10.03 14.75
CA ILE A 146 -5.15 -10.10 14.48
C ILE A 146 -5.30 -10.57 13.03
N PRO A 147 -5.54 -11.86 12.81
CA PRO A 147 -5.92 -12.35 11.51
C PRO A 147 -7.19 -11.67 11.05
N SER A 148 -7.18 -11.06 9.86
CA SER A 148 -8.39 -10.55 9.23
C SER A 148 -8.99 -11.65 8.35
N ARG A 149 -10.29 -11.90 8.53
CA ARG A 149 -11.10 -12.73 7.61
C ARG A 149 -11.43 -12.03 6.28
N TYR A 150 -10.96 -10.78 6.12
CA TYR A 150 -11.27 -9.88 5.00
C TYR A 150 -10.06 -9.06 4.57
#